data_AF-A0A6V7XP49-F1
#
_entry.id   AF-A0A6V7XP49-F1
#
_cell.length_a   1.000
_cell.length_b   1.000
_cell.length_c   1.000
_cell.angle_alpha   90.00
_cell.angle_beta   90.00
_cell.angle_gamma   90.00
#
_symmetry.space_group_name_H-M   'P 1'
#
loop_
_entity.id
_entity.type
_entity.pdbx_description
1 polymer ?
#
loop_
_entity_poly.entity_id
_entity_poly.type
_entity_poly.pdbx_seq_one_letter_code
_entity_poly.pdbx_strand_id
1 'polypeptide(L)'
;MESQSFTNKDLYFKLPFGMILSGPSSSGKSSFLLKFIADSQDLIDPSPKSVLYCFGEMNDNIPILQKSGVNVYAGVPPEELIKSYSKPLLLILDDLLLSIDEKYLSELFTKKSHHQNSPNSALSVRNIGVQLFPRQLDYFLDAYKQATNEPYGYLLIDLHASSDPNLRLRTNIFKDDEEKIIFISKNV
;
A
#
# COMPACT_ATOMS: atom_id res chain seq x y z
N MET A 1 -14.61 15.74 -26.60
CA MET A 1 -13.88 15.04 -25.53
C MET A 1 -14.91 14.32 -24.72
N GLU A 2 -14.88 13.00 -24.69
CA GLU A 2 -15.71 12.25 -23.75
C GLU A 2 -15.24 12.60 -22.33
N SER A 3 -16.15 13.09 -21.48
CA SER A 3 -15.86 13.30 -20.07
C SER A 3 -15.70 11.93 -19.41
N GLN A 4 -14.48 11.54 -19.05
CA GLN A 4 -14.26 10.38 -18.19
C GLN A 4 -14.87 10.68 -16.80
N SER A 5 -15.88 9.91 -16.41
CA SER A 5 -16.45 9.91 -15.07
C SER A 5 -15.95 8.70 -14.30
N PHE A 6 -15.35 8.92 -13.13
CA PHE A 6 -14.90 7.85 -12.24
C PHE A 6 -15.90 7.65 -11.10
N THR A 7 -15.99 6.42 -10.62
CA THR A 7 -16.78 6.03 -9.45
C THR A 7 -15.86 5.72 -8.26
N ASN A 8 -16.40 5.67 -7.04
CA ASN A 8 -15.61 5.25 -5.87
C ASN A 8 -15.00 3.86 -6.03
N LYS A 9 -15.64 2.95 -6.79
CA LYS A 9 -15.10 1.61 -7.06
C LYS A 9 -13.81 1.65 -7.88
N ASP A 10 -13.63 2.67 -8.71
CA ASP A 10 -12.40 2.84 -9.49
C ASP A 10 -11.21 3.22 -8.60
N LEU A 11 -11.47 3.68 -7.38
CA LEU A 11 -10.45 3.99 -6.38
C LEU A 11 -10.02 2.78 -5.56
N TYR A 12 -10.76 1.66 -5.60
CA TYR A 12 -10.45 0.48 -4.81
C TYR A 12 -9.15 -0.18 -5.27
N PHE A 13 -8.39 -0.71 -4.32
CA PHE A 13 -7.23 -1.54 -4.58
C PHE A 13 -7.68 -2.85 -5.21
N LYS A 14 -7.36 -3.04 -6.49
CA LYS A 14 -7.66 -4.26 -7.22
C LYS A 14 -6.63 -5.34 -6.89
N LEU A 15 -7.10 -6.55 -6.62
CA LEU A 15 -6.21 -7.68 -6.34
C LEU A 15 -5.65 -8.32 -7.63
N PRO A 16 -4.41 -8.85 -7.58
CA PRO A 16 -3.45 -8.74 -6.47
C PRO A 16 -2.77 -7.37 -6.46
N PHE A 17 -2.58 -6.76 -5.29
CA PHE A 17 -1.77 -5.55 -5.15
C PHE A 17 -0.66 -5.75 -4.12
N GLY A 18 0.43 -5.00 -4.28
CA GLY A 18 1.48 -4.82 -3.29
C GLY A 18 1.57 -3.36 -2.90
N MET A 19 1.86 -3.08 -1.62
CA MET A 19 2.03 -1.73 -1.11
C MET A 19 3.27 -1.67 -0.23
N ILE A 20 4.06 -0.61 -0.40
CA ILE A 20 5.19 -0.29 0.48
C ILE A 20 4.87 1.04 1.16
N LEU A 21 4.80 1.02 2.48
CA LEU A 21 4.64 2.22 3.30
C LEU A 21 5.99 2.59 3.91
N SER A 22 6.58 3.69 3.45
CA SER A 22 7.92 4.15 3.84
C SER A 22 7.89 5.59 4.34
N GLY A 23 8.77 5.91 5.28
CA GLY A 23 8.87 7.23 5.91
C GLY A 23 9.69 7.18 7.19
N PRO A 24 10.28 8.31 7.64
CA PRO A 24 11.09 8.36 8.86
C PRO A 24 10.27 8.00 10.10
N SER A 25 10.93 7.69 11.22
CA SER A 25 10.24 7.48 12.50
C SER A 25 9.32 8.67 12.82
N SER A 26 8.14 8.37 13.39
CA SER A 26 7.10 9.36 13.74
C SER A 26 6.44 10.09 12.55
N SER A 27 6.63 9.63 11.30
CA SER A 27 5.98 10.24 10.13
C SER A 27 4.50 9.85 9.91
N GLY A 28 3.88 9.11 10.84
CA GLY A 28 2.47 8.69 10.71
C GLY A 28 2.21 7.33 10.07
N LYS A 29 3.24 6.54 9.73
CA LYS A 29 3.09 5.22 9.10
C LYS A 29 2.15 4.30 9.88
N SER A 30 2.36 4.18 11.19
CA SER A 30 1.53 3.33 12.04
C SER A 30 0.07 3.80 12.04
N SER A 31 -0.17 5.12 12.12
CA SER A 31 -1.52 5.69 12.05
C SER A 31 -2.20 5.39 10.71
N PHE A 32 -1.48 5.56 9.60
CA PHE A 32 -1.97 5.20 8.27
C PHE A 32 -2.32 3.71 8.20
N LEU A 33 -1.43 2.84 8.68
CA LEU A 33 -1.60 1.40 8.62
C LEU A 33 -2.82 0.93 9.41
N LEU A 34 -3.06 1.49 10.60
CA LEU A 34 -4.25 1.19 11.40
C LEU A 34 -5.54 1.61 10.69
N LYS A 35 -5.58 2.83 10.13
CA LYS A 35 -6.74 3.31 9.38
C LYS A 35 -6.97 2.45 8.13
N PHE A 36 -5.91 2.06 7.44
CA PHE A 36 -5.96 1.17 6.28
C PHE A 36 -6.49 -0.23 6.62
N ILE A 37 -6.07 -0.81 7.74
CA ILE A 37 -6.58 -2.11 8.21
C ILE A 37 -8.08 -1.99 8.53
N ALA A 38 -8.48 -0.94 9.25
CA ALA A 38 -9.88 -0.70 9.63
C ALA A 38 -10.79 -0.55 8.40
N ASP A 39 -10.35 0.21 7.40
CA ASP A 39 -11.12 0.49 6.18
C ASP A 39 -10.90 -0.55 5.06
N SER A 40 -10.07 -1.58 5.30
CA SER A 40 -9.64 -2.53 4.27
C SER A 40 -10.80 -3.27 3.58
N GLN A 41 -11.93 -3.46 4.28
CA GLN A 41 -13.13 -4.07 3.72
C GLN A 41 -13.78 -3.25 2.61
N ASP A 42 -13.56 -1.94 2.61
CA ASP A 42 -14.18 -0.99 1.70
C ASP A 42 -13.18 -0.29 0.78
N LEU A 43 -11.88 -0.50 0.99
CA LEU A 43 -10.81 0.02 0.15
C LEU A 43 -10.29 -1.01 -0.86
N ILE A 44 -10.51 -2.31 -0.63
CA ILE A 44 -9.93 -3.39 -1.43
C ILE A 44 -11.06 -4.18 -2.10
N ASP A 45 -10.88 -4.50 -3.39
CA ASP A 45 -11.83 -5.31 -4.16
C ASP A 45 -11.16 -6.50 -4.86
N PRO A 46 -11.63 -7.74 -4.64
CA PRO A 46 -12.60 -8.14 -3.61
C PRO A 46 -12.07 -7.98 -2.19
N SER A 47 -12.97 -7.72 -1.23
CA SER A 47 -12.58 -7.43 0.15
C SER A 47 -11.82 -8.60 0.81
N PRO A 48 -10.87 -8.32 1.71
CA PRO A 48 -10.08 -9.37 2.36
C PRO A 48 -10.96 -10.21 3.28
N LYS A 49 -10.89 -11.54 3.16
CA LYS A 49 -11.55 -12.46 4.10
C LYS A 49 -10.78 -12.60 5.41
N SER A 50 -9.49 -12.32 5.37
CA SER A 50 -8.62 -12.36 6.55
C SER A 50 -7.53 -11.30 6.44
N VAL A 51 -7.09 -10.83 7.60
CA VAL A 51 -5.94 -9.94 7.76
C VAL A 51 -4.94 -10.62 8.68
N LEU A 52 -3.67 -10.70 8.25
CA LEU A 52 -2.55 -11.17 9.04
C LEU A 52 -1.52 -10.04 9.16
N TYR A 53 -1.37 -9.52 10.37
CA TYR A 53 -0.40 -8.49 10.73
C TYR A 53 0.83 -9.12 11.38
N CYS A 54 1.95 -9.09 10.69
CA CYS A 54 3.23 -9.59 11.15
C CYS A 54 4.11 -8.44 11.61
N PHE A 55 4.78 -8.56 12.75
CA PHE A 55 5.60 -7.48 13.33
C PHE A 55 6.97 -7.96 13.79
N GLY A 56 8.00 -7.13 13.60
CA GLY A 56 9.35 -7.37 14.13
C GLY A 56 9.48 -7.00 15.61
N GLU A 57 8.88 -5.88 16.01
CA GLU A 57 8.92 -5.35 17.37
C GLU A 57 7.51 -5.17 17.95
N MET A 58 7.34 -5.49 19.23
CA MET A 58 6.07 -5.29 19.92
C MET A 58 5.80 -3.79 20.10
N ASN A 59 4.58 -3.36 19.81
CA ASN A 59 4.10 -1.99 20.00
C ASN A 59 2.66 -1.96 20.56
N ASP A 60 2.22 -0.78 21.00
CA ASP A 60 0.92 -0.58 21.64
C ASP A 60 -0.28 -0.83 20.70
N ASN A 61 -0.05 -0.91 19.39
CA ASN A 61 -1.11 -1.14 18.42
C ASN A 61 -1.51 -2.62 18.29
N ILE A 62 -0.60 -3.54 18.64
CA ILE A 62 -0.84 -4.99 18.48
C ILE A 62 -2.05 -5.46 19.31
N PRO A 63 -2.19 -5.11 20.61
CA PRO A 63 -3.38 -5.48 21.36
C PRO A 63 -4.68 -4.88 20.80
N ILE A 64 -4.61 -3.69 20.19
CA ILE A 64 -5.77 -3.01 19.58
C ILE A 64 -6.21 -3.76 18.32
N LEU A 65 -5.25 -4.16 17.48
CA LEU A 65 -5.48 -4.96 16.28
C LEU A 65 -6.08 -6.33 16.62
N GLN A 66 -5.52 -7.03 17.61
CA GLN A 66 -6.05 -8.32 18.07
C GLN A 66 -7.51 -8.21 18.54
N LYS A 67 -7.83 -7.19 19.35
CA LYS A 67 -9.20 -6.94 19.82
C LYS A 67 -10.18 -6.64 18.67
N SER A 68 -9.67 -6.09 17.56
CA SER A 68 -10.44 -5.79 16.36
C SER A 68 -10.62 -7.02 15.43
N GLY A 69 -10.16 -8.20 15.85
CA GLY A 69 -10.28 -9.45 15.07
C GLY A 69 -9.17 -9.64 14.03
N VAL A 70 -8.12 -8.82 14.06
CA VAL A 70 -6.95 -8.97 13.19
C VAL A 70 -6.04 -10.06 13.74
N ASN A 71 -5.64 -11.00 12.89
CA ASN A 71 -4.68 -12.02 13.29
C ASN A 71 -3.29 -11.39 13.36
N VAL A 72 -2.54 -11.69 14.42
CA VAL A 72 -1.19 -11.16 14.59
C VAL A 72 -0.17 -12.28 14.70
N TYR A 73 1.05 -12.01 14.23
CA TYR A 73 2.16 -12.95 14.29
C TYR A 73 3.49 -12.21 14.54
N ALA A 74 4.26 -12.65 15.53
CA ALA A 74 5.57 -12.06 15.81
C ALA A 74 6.62 -12.68 14.86
N GLY A 75 7.29 -11.83 14.07
CA GLY A 75 8.32 -12.24 13.13
C GLY A 75 7.81 -12.51 11.71
N VAL A 76 8.68 -13.09 10.89
CA VAL A 76 8.38 -13.47 9.50
C VAL A 76 7.47 -14.71 9.49
N PRO A 77 6.27 -14.65 8.88
CA PRO A 77 5.33 -15.76 8.89
C PRO A 77 5.82 -16.90 7.98
N PRO A 78 5.75 -18.17 8.42
CA PRO A 78 6.03 -19.30 7.54
C PRO A 78 4.94 -19.48 6.48
N GLU A 79 5.30 -20.07 5.34
CA GLU A 79 4.37 -20.24 4.21
C GLU A 79 3.14 -21.07 4.58
N GLU A 80 3.30 -22.07 5.46
CA GLU A 80 2.20 -22.91 5.95
C GLU A 80 1.15 -22.12 6.71
N LEU A 81 1.59 -21.14 7.53
CA LEU A 81 0.69 -20.23 8.23
C LEU A 81 -0.07 -19.35 7.24
N ILE A 82 0.61 -18.80 6.22
CA ILE A 82 -0.05 -17.98 5.19
C ILE A 82 -1.10 -18.80 4.41
N LYS A 83 -0.82 -20.09 4.17
CA LYS A 83 -1.72 -21.01 3.46
C LYS A 83 -2.96 -21.41 4.27
N SER A 84 -2.89 -21.40 5.60
CA SER A 84 -4.04 -21.76 6.46
C SER A 84 -5.14 -20.71 6.46
N TYR A 85 -4.83 -19.45 6.11
CA TYR A 85 -5.80 -18.37 6.03
C TYR A 85 -6.65 -18.37 4.77
N SER A 86 -7.94 -18.05 4.95
CA SER A 86 -8.90 -17.85 3.85
C SER A 86 -8.51 -16.68 2.95
N LYS A 87 -8.67 -16.86 1.62
CA LYS A 87 -8.34 -15.85 0.61
C LYS A 87 -9.58 -15.06 0.13
N PRO A 88 -9.45 -13.76 -0.21
CA PRO A 88 -8.21 -12.98 -0.23
C PRO A 88 -7.65 -12.67 1.17
N LEU A 89 -6.33 -12.74 1.31
CA LEU A 89 -5.62 -12.44 2.55
C LEU A 89 -4.88 -11.11 2.37
N LEU A 90 -5.10 -10.18 3.29
CA LEU A 90 -4.24 -9.00 3.44
C LEU A 90 -3.09 -9.36 4.38
N LEU A 91 -1.89 -9.55 3.82
CA LEU A 91 -0.66 -9.81 4.56
C LEU A 91 0.09 -8.50 4.78
N ILE A 92 0.37 -8.18 6.04
CA ILE A 92 1.09 -6.96 6.43
C ILE A 92 2.38 -7.36 7.13
N LEU A 93 3.50 -6.81 6.68
CA LEU A 93 4.82 -7.02 7.25
C LEU A 93 5.34 -5.69 7.81
N ASP A 94 5.17 -5.47 9.12
CA ASP A 94 5.60 -4.25 9.80
C ASP A 94 6.98 -4.46 10.47
N ASP A 95 7.94 -3.62 10.10
CA ASP A 95 9.33 -3.68 10.58
C ASP A 95 10.02 -5.05 10.43
N LEU A 96 9.66 -5.80 9.38
CA LEU A 96 10.23 -7.13 9.11
C LEU A 96 11.14 -7.17 7.87
N LEU A 97 11.25 -6.05 7.15
CA LEU A 97 11.93 -6.03 5.86
C LEU A 97 13.44 -6.31 5.96
N LEU A 98 14.06 -5.96 7.09
CA LEU A 98 15.48 -6.25 7.34
C LEU A 98 15.72 -7.69 7.80
N SER A 99 14.71 -8.35 8.36
CA SER A 99 14.81 -9.69 8.93
C SER A 99 14.35 -10.78 7.97
N ILE A 100 13.56 -10.42 6.95
CA ILE A 100 13.06 -11.37 5.96
C ILE A 100 14.13 -11.68 4.91
N ASP A 101 14.22 -12.95 4.55
CA ASP A 101 15.06 -13.41 3.44
C ASP A 101 14.57 -12.82 2.11
N GLU A 102 15.48 -12.27 1.30
CA GLU A 102 15.15 -11.59 0.04
C GLU A 102 14.43 -12.52 -0.95
N LYS A 103 14.87 -13.78 -1.03
CA LYS A 103 14.24 -14.76 -1.91
C LYS A 103 12.82 -15.07 -1.43
N TYR A 104 12.63 -15.24 -0.13
CA TYR A 104 11.30 -15.45 0.45
C TYR A 104 10.38 -14.24 0.23
N LEU A 105 10.88 -13.01 0.47
CA LEU A 105 10.15 -11.78 0.19
C LEU A 105 9.73 -11.70 -1.28
N SER A 106 10.66 -11.98 -2.21
CA SER A 106 10.38 -12.01 -3.65
C SER A 106 9.30 -13.03 -4.00
N GLU A 107 9.35 -14.24 -3.41
CA GLU A 107 8.31 -15.25 -3.59
C GLU A 107 6.93 -14.79 -3.10
N LEU A 108 6.86 -14.05 -1.99
CA LEU A 108 5.61 -13.48 -1.47
C LEU A 108 4.97 -12.47 -2.45
N PHE A 109 5.79 -11.67 -3.15
CA PHE A 109 5.31 -10.72 -4.16
C PHE A 109 5.02 -11.36 -5.53
N THR A 110 5.63 -12.51 -5.85
CA THR A 110 5.62 -13.08 -7.20
C THR A 110 4.71 -14.30 -7.39
N LYS A 111 4.39 -15.09 -6.34
CA LYS A 111 3.63 -16.36 -6.44
C LYS A 111 2.16 -16.25 -6.94
N LYS A 112 1.73 -15.10 -7.47
CA LYS A 112 0.53 -14.96 -8.31
C LYS A 112 0.56 -13.83 -9.34
N SER A 113 1.74 -13.28 -9.61
CA SER A 113 1.96 -12.19 -10.58
C SER A 113 2.67 -12.76 -11.82
N HIS A 114 2.18 -13.86 -12.38
CA HIS A 114 2.77 -14.43 -13.59
C HIS A 114 2.45 -13.53 -14.78
N HIS A 115 3.49 -12.78 -15.20
CA HIS A 115 3.56 -11.77 -16.27
C HIS A 115 3.34 -10.31 -15.83
N GLN A 116 4.30 -9.74 -15.09
CA GLN A 116 5.29 -8.81 -15.64
C GLN A 116 6.17 -8.25 -14.49
N ASN A 117 7.47 -8.13 -14.78
CA ASN A 117 8.52 -7.67 -13.87
C ASN A 117 8.09 -6.52 -12.95
N SER A 118 8.19 -6.70 -11.64
CA SER A 118 8.24 -5.59 -10.69
C SER A 118 9.56 -5.67 -9.93
N PRO A 119 10.43 -4.64 -10.02
CA PRO A 119 11.74 -4.67 -9.42
C PRO A 119 11.65 -4.45 -7.91
N ASN A 120 12.62 -5.03 -7.22
CA ASN A 120 13.00 -4.76 -5.84
C ASN A 120 12.81 -3.28 -5.48
N SER A 121 12.36 -2.97 -4.26
CA SER A 121 13.21 -2.27 -3.27
C SER A 121 12.43 -1.42 -2.24
N ALA A 122 12.91 -1.45 -1.00
CA ALA A 122 12.82 -0.29 -0.12
C ALA A 122 13.88 0.72 -0.56
N LEU A 123 13.44 1.81 -1.17
CA LEU A 123 14.29 2.95 -1.53
C LEU A 123 13.64 4.26 -1.06
N SER A 124 14.48 5.27 -0.86
CA SER A 124 14.05 6.63 -0.57
C SER A 124 13.13 7.16 -1.67
N VAL A 125 12.19 8.05 -1.31
CA VAL A 125 11.16 8.63 -2.22
C VAL A 125 11.76 9.13 -3.54
N ARG A 126 12.94 9.75 -3.51
CA ARG A 126 13.64 10.25 -4.71
C ARG A 126 14.16 9.13 -5.62
N ASN A 127 14.68 8.05 -5.05
CA ASN A 127 15.22 6.92 -5.80
C ASN A 127 14.09 6.07 -6.42
N ILE A 128 12.97 5.93 -5.71
CA ILE A 128 11.72 5.34 -6.24
C ILE A 128 11.13 6.21 -7.35
N GLY A 129 11.06 7.52 -7.15
CA GLY A 129 10.49 8.45 -8.14
C GLY A 129 11.22 8.41 -9.49
N VAL A 130 12.55 8.30 -9.49
CA VAL A 130 13.36 8.17 -10.72
C VAL A 130 13.07 6.86 -11.46
N GLN A 131 12.82 5.77 -10.73
CA GLN A 131 12.53 4.46 -11.31
C GLN A 131 11.07 4.32 -11.79
N LEU A 132 10.11 4.88 -11.05
CA LEU A 132 8.67 4.75 -11.34
C LEU A 132 8.15 5.80 -12.34
N PHE A 133 8.74 7.00 -12.35
CA PHE A 133 8.33 8.11 -13.20
C PHE A 133 9.50 8.66 -14.03
N PRO A 134 10.13 7.83 -14.88
CA PRO A 134 11.20 8.29 -15.75
C PRO A 134 10.67 9.43 -16.65
N ARG A 135 11.36 10.57 -16.65
CA ARG A 135 10.96 11.81 -17.36
C ARG A 135 9.74 12.55 -16.80
N GLN A 136 9.17 12.12 -15.68
CA GLN A 136 8.06 12.79 -14.98
C GLN A 136 8.37 13.00 -13.48
N LEU A 137 9.65 13.12 -13.12
CA LEU A 137 10.10 13.25 -11.74
C LEU A 137 9.54 14.51 -11.06
N ASP A 138 9.47 15.63 -11.77
CA ASP A 138 8.96 16.88 -11.21
C ASP A 138 7.46 16.78 -10.85
N TYR A 139 6.68 16.10 -11.69
CA TYR A 139 5.27 15.78 -11.40
C TYR A 139 5.14 14.91 -10.14
N PHE A 140 5.97 13.87 -10.02
CA PHE A 140 5.97 13.01 -8.85
C PHE A 140 6.38 13.76 -7.57
N LEU A 141 7.41 14.60 -7.63
CA LEU A 141 7.88 15.38 -6.48
C LEU A 141 6.87 16.45 -6.06
N ASP A 142 6.17 17.07 -7.02
CA ASP A 142 5.09 18.03 -6.75
C ASP A 142 3.90 17.36 -6.06
N ALA A 143 3.43 16.21 -6.59
CA ALA A 143 2.39 15.40 -5.97
C ALA A 143 2.77 14.95 -4.56
N TYR A 144 4.01 14.49 -4.35
CA TYR A 144 4.52 14.13 -3.04
C TYR A 144 4.49 15.32 -2.08
N LYS A 145 5.03 16.47 -2.50
CA LYS A 145 5.07 17.68 -1.67
C LYS A 145 3.67 18.13 -1.24
N GLN A 146 2.71 18.11 -2.17
CA GLN A 146 1.32 18.48 -1.89
C GLN A 146 0.65 17.46 -0.94
N ALA A 147 0.83 16.17 -1.20
CA ALA A 147 0.26 15.10 -0.38
C ALA A 147 0.81 15.05 1.05
N THR A 148 2.04 15.51 1.28
CA THR A 148 2.68 15.53 2.61
C THR A 148 2.74 16.92 3.23
N ASN A 149 2.02 17.91 2.69
CA ASN A 149 2.01 19.27 3.25
C ASN A 149 1.22 19.36 4.57
N GLU A 150 0.25 18.46 4.75
CA GLU A 150 -0.51 18.32 5.99
C GLU A 150 0.16 17.32 6.95
N PRO A 151 0.08 17.51 8.28
CA PRO A 151 0.50 16.52 9.25
C PRO A 151 -0.17 15.16 8.98
N TYR A 152 0.63 14.09 8.96
CA TYR A 152 0.19 12.72 8.64
C TYR A 152 -0.31 12.49 7.20
N GLY A 153 -0.09 13.45 6.29
CA GLY A 153 -0.35 13.28 4.85
C GLY A 153 0.53 12.20 4.21
N TYR A 154 0.00 11.53 3.19
CA TYR A 154 0.67 10.43 2.47
C TYR A 154 0.42 10.51 0.97
N LEU A 155 1.39 10.10 0.16
CA LEU A 155 1.19 9.87 -1.28
C LEU A 155 1.06 8.36 -1.52
N LEU A 156 -0.10 7.93 -2.04
CA LEU A 156 -0.30 6.61 -2.59
C LEU A 156 0.20 6.56 -4.04
N ILE A 157 0.93 5.50 -4.37
CA ILE A 157 1.38 5.19 -5.74
C ILE A 157 0.78 3.83 -6.14
N ASP A 158 -0.13 3.83 -7.13
CA ASP A 158 -0.73 2.61 -7.68
C ASP A 158 -0.03 2.16 -8.97
N LEU A 159 0.67 1.03 -8.87
CA LEU A 159 1.43 0.44 -9.97
C LEU A 159 0.72 -0.75 -10.63
N HIS A 160 -0.54 -1.00 -10.30
CA HIS A 160 -1.28 -2.12 -10.88
C HIS A 160 -1.48 -1.93 -12.38
N ALA A 161 -1.13 -2.95 -13.18
CA ALA A 161 -1.11 -2.86 -14.64
C ALA A 161 -2.49 -2.63 -15.28
N SER A 162 -3.58 -2.96 -14.58
CA SER A 162 -4.96 -2.71 -15.03
C SER A 162 -5.62 -1.48 -14.40
N SER A 163 -4.92 -0.76 -13.52
CA SER A 163 -5.41 0.52 -12.99
C SER A 163 -5.24 1.62 -14.04
N ASP A 164 -6.18 2.57 -14.07
CA ASP A 164 -6.09 3.71 -14.96
C ASP A 164 -4.84 4.55 -14.61
N PRO A 165 -3.97 4.90 -15.58
CA PRO A 165 -2.77 5.71 -15.33
C PRO A 165 -3.05 7.05 -14.65
N ASN A 166 -4.23 7.64 -14.84
CA ASN A 166 -4.62 8.89 -14.21
C ASN A 166 -4.91 8.74 -12.72
N LEU A 167 -5.18 7.52 -12.23
CA LEU A 167 -5.42 7.23 -10.82
C LEU A 167 -4.15 6.77 -10.09
N ARG A 168 -2.98 6.90 -10.72
CA ARG A 168 -1.71 6.37 -10.19
C ARG A 168 -1.23 7.09 -8.93
N LEU A 169 -1.37 8.41 -8.85
CA LEU A 169 -0.92 9.21 -7.71
C LEU A 169 -2.12 9.77 -6.96
N ARG A 170 -2.29 9.38 -5.70
CA ARG A 170 -3.47 9.72 -4.90
C ARG A 170 -3.11 10.07 -3.46
N THR A 171 -3.94 10.87 -2.82
CA THR A 171 -3.97 11.02 -1.36
C THR A 171 -5.42 11.08 -0.88
N ASN A 172 -5.62 11.11 0.43
CA ASN A 172 -6.95 11.18 1.05
C ASN A 172 -7.89 10.03 0.63
N ILE A 173 -7.38 8.80 0.53
CA ILE A 173 -8.15 7.63 0.08
C ILE A 173 -9.13 7.07 1.12
N PHE A 174 -9.15 7.51 2.37
CA PHE A 174 -10.00 6.97 3.45
C PHE A 174 -11.39 7.60 3.52
N LYS A 175 -12.40 6.83 3.97
CA LYS A 175 -13.81 7.27 3.94
C LYS A 175 -14.06 8.63 4.62
N ASP A 176 -13.37 8.88 5.72
CA ASP A 176 -13.53 10.11 6.51
C ASP A 176 -12.84 11.34 5.89
N ASP A 177 -12.08 11.16 4.81
CA ASP A 177 -11.41 12.28 4.15
C ASP A 177 -12.45 13.06 3.31
N GLU A 178 -12.58 14.37 3.55
CA GLU A 178 -13.60 15.23 2.94
C GLU A 178 -13.55 15.23 1.40
N GLU A 179 -12.33 15.23 0.84
CA GLU A 179 -12.10 15.20 -0.60
C GLU A 179 -11.00 14.20 -0.97
N LYS A 180 -11.28 13.38 -1.99
CA LYS A 180 -10.31 12.49 -2.63
C LYS A 180 -9.44 13.31 -3.58
N ILE A 181 -8.13 13.25 -3.40
CA ILE A 181 -7.20 13.99 -4.25
C ILE A 181 -6.48 13.01 -5.18
N ILE A 182 -6.63 13.24 -6.47
CA ILE A 182 -5.92 12.52 -7.53
C ILE A 182 -4.99 13.52 -8.21
N PHE A 183 -3.70 13.22 -8.22
CA PHE A 183 -2.73 14.02 -8.95
C PHE A 183 -2.71 13.52 -10.40
N ILE A 184 -2.88 14.44 -11.35
CA ILE A 184 -2.87 14.14 -12.79
C ILE A 184 -1.69 14.88 -13.41
N SER A 185 -0.94 14.19 -14.28
CA SER A 185 0.16 14.81 -15.01
C SER A 185 -0.37 15.84 -16.00
N LYS A 186 0.19 17.05 -15.99
CA LYS A 186 -0.20 18.14 -16.92
C LYS A 186 0.28 17.91 -18.36
N ASN A 187 1.04 16.84 -18.61
CA ASN A 187 1.66 16.53 -19.90
C ASN A 187 0.98 15.32 -20.57
N VAL A 188 -0.33 15.43 -20.84
CA VAL A 188 -1.02 14.53 -21.81
C VAL A 188 -0.83 15.07 -23.21
#